data_AF-A0A7V9RWI9-F1
#
_entry.id   AF-A0A7V9RWI9-F1
#
_cell.length_a   1.000
_cell.length_b   1.000
_cell.length_c   1.000
_cell.angle_alpha   90.00
_cell.angle_beta   90.00
_cell.angle_gamma   90.00
#
_symmetry.space_group_name_H-M   'P 1'
#
loop_
_entity.id
_entity.type
_entity.pdbx_description
1 polymer ?
#
loop_
_entity_poly.entity_id
_entity_poly.type
_entity_poly.pdbx_seq_one_letter_code
_entity_poly.pdbx_strand_id
1 'polypeptide(L)'
;VVQGTLLRATIHVVSAGDWWRFAAAVRGERRERWLRYQRGEPTAGEMAAAAKRVRPRLADGPLPRAELQELVGKGSRGTNGIGLWLDLVRIPPSGTWERRRADLYADAERWLGPAPEISEADARVELVRSYLRGFGPASRAEIADWAGLGIGHVAPALERLQLRRFRAEDGEELLDLPRAPLPDPETPAPPRFLPTWDATLLAHARRTQILPERHRPRVFHTKVPQSVATFLVDGAVAGTWRYDKDRVRLEPFERLTRATRNALDEEAERLAELHR
;
A
#
# COMPACT_ATOMS: atom_id res chain seq x y z
N VAL A 1 9.70 3.13 11.14
CA VAL A 1 8.99 2.99 9.84
C VAL A 1 9.44 4.08 8.89
N VAL A 2 9.35 3.83 7.59
CA VAL A 2 9.78 4.74 6.52
C VAL A 2 8.58 5.03 5.63
N GLN A 3 8.36 6.31 5.30
CA GLN A 3 7.28 6.72 4.41
C GLN A 3 7.83 7.24 3.10
N GLY A 4 7.22 6.84 1.98
CA GLY A 4 7.50 7.41 0.67
C GLY A 4 6.81 6.65 -0.45
N THR A 5 7.18 6.91 -1.70
CA THR A 5 6.44 6.38 -2.86
C THR A 5 7.02 5.04 -3.32
N LEU A 6 6.24 3.97 -3.19
CA LEU A 6 6.66 2.59 -3.50
C LEU A 6 5.71 1.93 -4.51
N LEU A 7 5.02 0.87 -4.10
CA LEU A 7 4.13 0.06 -4.94
C LEU A 7 3.08 0.95 -5.60
N ARG A 8 2.73 0.64 -6.84
CA ARG A 8 1.66 1.34 -7.59
C ARG A 8 1.87 2.87 -7.71
N ALA A 9 3.11 3.36 -7.49
CA ALA A 9 3.44 4.77 -7.41
C ALA A 9 2.61 5.57 -6.38
N THR A 10 2.17 4.92 -5.30
CA THR A 10 1.47 5.55 -4.18
C THR A 10 2.33 5.60 -2.92
N ILE A 11 1.90 6.42 -1.96
CA ILE A 11 2.59 6.60 -0.67
C ILE A 11 2.36 5.34 0.18
N HIS A 12 3.44 4.75 0.66
CA HIS A 12 3.45 3.59 1.55
C HIS A 12 4.22 3.91 2.83
N VAL A 13 3.93 3.15 3.88
CA VAL A 13 4.72 3.07 5.10
C VAL A 13 5.24 1.64 5.21
N VAL A 14 6.56 1.48 5.33
CA VAL A 14 7.22 0.16 5.42
C VAL A 14 8.28 0.16 6.53
N SER A 15 8.80 -1.02 6.87
CA SER A 15 9.99 -1.12 7.72
C SER A 15 11.23 -0.58 6.98
N ALA A 16 12.25 -0.15 7.71
CA ALA A 16 13.52 0.26 7.09
C ALA A 16 14.19 -0.90 6.33
N GLY A 17 14.06 -2.13 6.84
CA GLY A 17 14.62 -3.34 6.21
C GLY A 17 13.91 -3.75 4.92
N ASP A 18 12.65 -3.35 4.72
CA ASP A 18 11.89 -3.68 3.51
C ASP A 18 11.98 -2.61 2.43
N TRP A 19 12.28 -1.36 2.80
CA TRP A 19 12.29 -0.21 1.90
C TRP A 19 13.06 -0.48 0.60
N TRP A 20 14.33 -0.84 0.71
CA TRP A 20 15.18 -1.01 -0.48
C TRP A 20 14.75 -2.18 -1.36
N ARG A 21 14.31 -3.29 -0.75
CA ARG A 21 13.80 -4.46 -1.48
C ARG A 21 12.54 -4.09 -2.26
N PHE A 22 11.62 -3.35 -1.65
CA PHE A 22 10.38 -2.95 -2.30
C PHE A 22 10.65 -1.90 -3.39
N ALA A 23 11.49 -0.89 -3.09
CA ALA A 23 11.88 0.14 -4.04
C ALA A 23 12.58 -0.44 -5.27
N ALA A 24 13.51 -1.39 -5.08
CA ALA A 24 14.21 -2.07 -6.16
C ALA A 24 13.26 -2.95 -6.99
N ALA A 25 12.39 -3.74 -6.35
CA ALA A 25 11.50 -4.68 -7.03
C ALA A 25 10.58 -4.03 -8.08
N VAL A 26 10.13 -2.79 -7.82
CA VAL A 26 9.20 -2.06 -8.68
C VAL A 26 9.83 -0.89 -9.45
N ARG A 27 11.16 -0.71 -9.40
CA ARG A 27 11.84 0.52 -9.87
C ARG A 27 11.57 0.84 -11.34
N GLY A 28 11.84 -0.09 -12.25
CA GLY A 28 11.54 0.07 -13.68
C GLY A 28 10.05 0.26 -13.94
N GLU A 29 9.25 -0.70 -13.49
CA GLU A 29 7.80 -0.74 -13.75
C GLU A 29 7.04 0.48 -13.23
N ARG A 30 7.37 0.97 -12.02
CA ARG A 30 6.70 2.17 -11.49
C ARG A 30 7.03 3.41 -12.34
N ARG A 31 8.24 3.53 -12.89
CA ARG A 31 8.63 4.66 -13.76
C ARG A 31 7.92 4.56 -15.11
N GLU A 32 7.96 3.40 -15.75
CA GLU A 32 7.30 3.18 -17.04
C GLU A 32 5.79 3.42 -16.95
N ARG A 33 5.13 2.80 -15.97
CA ARG A 33 3.70 2.99 -15.74
C ARG A 33 3.36 4.45 -15.43
N TRP A 34 4.16 5.13 -14.59
CA TRP A 34 3.93 6.54 -14.31
C TRP A 34 4.03 7.38 -15.58
N LEU A 35 5.06 7.17 -16.42
CA LEU A 35 5.19 7.86 -17.70
C LEU A 35 4.00 7.60 -18.62
N ARG A 36 3.49 6.36 -18.69
CA ARG A 36 2.27 6.03 -19.44
C ARG A 36 1.05 6.80 -18.94
N TYR A 37 0.83 6.89 -17.63
CA TYR A 37 -0.28 7.67 -17.06
C TYR A 37 -0.17 9.16 -17.36
N GLN A 38 1.07 9.68 -17.36
CA GLN A 38 1.35 11.07 -17.71
C GLN A 38 1.39 11.31 -19.23
N ARG A 39 1.08 10.30 -20.05
CA ARG A 39 1.11 10.35 -21.52
C ARG A 39 2.47 10.79 -22.07
N GLY A 40 3.55 10.44 -21.37
CA GLY A 40 4.92 10.80 -21.74
C GLY A 40 5.35 12.23 -21.39
N GLU A 41 4.54 12.98 -20.64
CA GLU A 41 4.85 14.38 -20.27
C GLU A 41 4.87 14.62 -18.75
N PRO A 42 6.05 14.82 -18.13
CA PRO A 42 7.39 14.88 -18.73
C PRO A 42 7.95 13.52 -19.18
N THR A 43 8.90 13.55 -20.10
CA THR A 43 9.60 12.37 -20.63
C THR A 43 10.55 11.76 -19.59
N ALA A 44 10.95 10.50 -19.80
CA ALA A 44 11.94 9.83 -18.95
C ALA A 44 13.27 10.61 -18.85
N GLY A 45 13.73 11.18 -19.96
CA GLY A 45 14.97 11.97 -20.03
C GLY A 45 14.86 13.28 -19.25
N GLU A 46 13.73 13.98 -19.34
CA GLU A 46 13.50 15.19 -18.55
C GLU A 46 13.45 14.89 -17.05
N MET A 47 12.83 13.78 -16.65
CA MET A 47 12.79 13.36 -15.26
C MET A 47 14.18 12.96 -14.74
N ALA A 48 14.98 12.26 -15.55
CA ALA A 48 16.37 11.95 -15.21
C ALA A 48 17.24 13.22 -15.10
N ALA A 49 17.07 14.18 -16.01
CA ALA A 49 17.76 15.47 -15.95
C ALA A 49 17.35 16.27 -14.70
N ALA A 50 16.07 16.28 -14.34
CA ALA A 50 15.59 16.88 -13.09
C ALA A 50 16.19 16.19 -11.86
N ALA A 51 16.23 14.86 -11.83
CA ALA A 51 16.83 14.10 -10.75
C ALA A 51 18.32 14.45 -10.57
N LYS A 52 19.07 14.59 -11.68
CA LYS A 52 20.47 15.03 -11.65
C LYS A 52 20.65 16.42 -11.04
N ARG A 53 19.72 17.36 -11.28
CA ARG A 53 19.75 18.71 -10.67
C ARG A 53 19.40 18.70 -9.18
N VAL A 54 18.44 17.86 -8.79
CA VAL A 54 17.94 17.82 -7.40
C VAL A 54 18.90 17.05 -6.47
N ARG A 55 19.55 15.99 -6.95
CA ARG A 55 20.38 15.10 -6.13
C ARG A 55 21.46 15.83 -5.30
N PRO A 56 22.26 16.77 -5.86
CA PRO A 56 23.23 17.52 -5.05
C PRO A 56 22.59 18.31 -3.91
N ARG A 57 21.40 18.86 -4.11
CA ARG A 57 20.67 19.63 -3.09
C ARG A 57 20.18 18.76 -1.93
N LEU A 58 19.82 17.50 -2.21
CA LEU A 58 19.47 16.53 -1.17
C LEU A 58 20.69 16.05 -0.37
N ALA A 59 21.89 16.16 -0.95
CA ALA A 59 23.14 15.91 -0.24
C ALA A 59 23.45 16.98 0.81
N ASP A 60 22.88 18.19 0.68
CA ASP A 60 23.00 19.26 1.69
C ASP A 60 22.01 19.03 2.85
N GLY A 61 20.77 18.61 2.54
CA GLY A 61 19.76 18.29 3.56
C GLY A 61 18.41 17.90 2.97
N PRO A 62 17.41 17.61 3.82
CA PRO A 62 16.03 17.46 3.37
C PRO A 62 15.51 18.73 2.69
N LEU A 63 14.70 18.57 1.64
CA LEU A 63 14.11 19.66 0.86
C LEU A 63 12.59 19.75 1.06
N PRO A 64 12.05 20.95 1.28
CA PRO A 64 10.61 21.20 1.20
C PRO A 64 10.06 20.92 -0.20
N ARG A 65 8.79 20.54 -0.28
CA ARG A 65 8.10 20.27 -1.55
C ARG A 65 8.14 21.45 -2.51
N ALA A 66 8.08 22.68 -1.99
CA ALA A 66 8.14 23.90 -2.78
C ALA A 66 9.49 24.01 -3.51
N GLU A 67 10.60 23.81 -2.79
CA GLU A 67 11.94 23.83 -3.38
C GLU A 67 12.14 22.70 -4.39
N LEU A 68 11.63 21.50 -4.09
CA LEU A 68 11.61 20.40 -5.08
C LEU A 68 10.87 20.81 -6.35
N GLN A 69 9.73 21.50 -6.23
CA GLN A 69 8.95 21.94 -7.37
C GLN A 69 9.70 22.95 -8.24
N GLU A 70 10.40 23.91 -7.61
CA GLU A 70 11.24 24.89 -8.29
C GLU A 70 12.40 24.22 -9.03
N LEU A 71 13.13 23.31 -8.37
CA LEU A 71 14.28 22.61 -8.96
C LEU A 71 13.88 21.66 -10.11
N VAL A 72 12.71 21.03 -10.00
CA VAL A 72 12.19 20.13 -11.04
C VAL A 72 11.74 20.93 -12.27
N GLY A 73 11.08 22.08 -12.09
CA GLY A 73 10.70 23.00 -13.18
C GLY A 73 9.64 22.48 -14.16
N LYS A 74 8.97 21.36 -13.84
CA LYS A 74 7.96 20.68 -14.69
C LYS A 74 6.57 20.67 -14.07
N GLY A 75 6.26 21.73 -13.31
CA GLY A 75 5.01 21.89 -12.59
C GLY A 75 4.73 20.76 -11.59
N SER A 76 3.46 20.58 -11.25
CA SER A 76 3.02 19.56 -10.30
C SER A 76 3.28 18.13 -10.79
N ARG A 77 3.18 17.88 -12.11
CA ARG A 77 3.43 16.57 -12.72
C ARG A 77 4.84 16.08 -12.42
N GLY A 78 5.87 16.83 -12.81
CA GLY A 78 7.25 16.43 -12.55
C GLY A 78 7.55 16.28 -11.06
N THR A 79 7.09 17.23 -10.24
CA THR A 79 7.32 17.19 -8.78
C THR A 79 6.70 15.95 -8.14
N ASN A 80 5.50 15.55 -8.54
CA ASN A 80 4.84 14.36 -8.02
C ASN A 80 5.55 13.05 -8.45
N GLY A 81 6.24 13.07 -9.59
CA GLY A 81 6.97 11.91 -10.12
C GLY A 81 8.42 11.81 -9.66
N ILE A 82 9.06 12.90 -9.24
CA ILE A 82 10.51 12.94 -9.02
C ILE A 82 11.01 11.93 -7.98
N GLY A 83 10.15 11.60 -7.00
CA GLY A 83 10.43 10.55 -6.01
C GLY A 83 10.72 9.17 -6.61
N LEU A 84 10.19 8.86 -7.80
CA LEU A 84 10.42 7.59 -8.48
C LEU A 84 11.85 7.48 -9.07
N TRP A 85 12.51 8.61 -9.33
CA TRP A 85 13.89 8.70 -9.84
C TRP A 85 14.93 8.90 -8.73
N LEU A 86 14.53 9.48 -7.61
CA LEU A 86 15.42 9.84 -6.50
C LEU A 86 15.24 8.97 -5.25
N ASP A 87 14.30 8.03 -5.24
CA ASP A 87 13.98 7.22 -4.06
C ASP A 87 13.69 8.08 -2.81
N LEU A 88 12.88 9.13 -2.97
CA LEU A 88 12.63 10.07 -1.88
C LEU A 88 11.82 9.44 -0.73
N VAL A 89 12.28 9.71 0.49
CA VAL A 89 11.53 9.45 1.73
C VAL A 89 10.92 10.74 2.26
N ARG A 90 9.82 10.63 3.00
CA ARG A 90 9.20 11.75 3.72
C ARG A 90 9.76 11.78 5.14
N ILE A 91 10.24 12.95 5.55
CA ILE A 91 10.90 13.11 6.84
C ILE A 91 9.87 13.45 7.94
N PRO A 92 9.91 12.76 9.09
CA PRO A 92 9.08 13.12 10.23
C PRO A 92 9.38 14.54 10.78
N PRO A 93 8.36 15.29 11.25
CA PRO A 93 6.94 14.94 11.20
C PRO A 93 6.39 15.12 9.78
N SER A 94 5.98 14.02 9.14
CA SER A 94 5.33 14.02 7.82
C SER A 94 3.82 14.28 7.98
N GLY A 95 3.52 15.28 8.80
CA GLY A 95 2.19 15.59 9.28
C GLY A 95 1.73 14.73 10.46
N THR A 96 0.75 15.25 11.19
CA THR A 96 -0.04 14.53 12.19
C THR A 96 -1.44 14.28 11.63
N TRP A 97 -2.27 13.53 12.36
CA TRP A 97 -3.67 13.33 11.99
C TRP A 97 -4.39 14.68 11.79
N GLU A 98 -4.15 15.63 12.69
CA GLU A 98 -4.72 16.98 12.70
C GLU A 98 -4.05 17.93 11.69
N ARG A 99 -2.75 17.73 11.43
CA ARG A 99 -1.98 18.57 10.51
C ARG A 99 -1.31 17.73 9.45
N ARG A 100 -2.05 17.40 8.39
CA ARG A 100 -1.59 16.58 7.26
C ARG A 100 -0.59 17.32 6.35
N ARG A 101 0.59 17.69 6.87
CA ARG A 101 1.70 18.31 6.12
C ARG A 101 2.89 17.38 6.04
N ALA A 102 2.91 16.54 5.00
CA ALA A 102 4.09 15.80 4.60
C ALA A 102 4.76 16.52 3.43
N ASP A 103 5.51 17.57 3.74
CA ASP A 103 6.14 18.44 2.75
C ASP A 103 7.67 18.43 2.78
N LEU A 104 8.31 17.73 3.72
CA LEU A 104 9.76 17.60 3.80
C LEU A 104 10.24 16.24 3.28
N TYR A 105 11.19 16.25 2.36
CA TYR A 105 11.69 15.05 1.67
C TYR A 105 13.20 14.94 1.79
N ALA A 106 13.73 13.73 1.95
CA ALA A 106 15.16 13.46 1.88
C ALA A 106 15.46 12.33 0.89
N ASP A 107 16.74 12.22 0.52
CA ASP A 107 17.27 11.04 -0.15
C ASP A 107 17.20 9.82 0.79
N ALA A 108 16.70 8.69 0.28
CA ALA A 108 16.62 7.46 1.06
C ALA A 108 18.01 6.98 1.50
N GLU A 109 19.06 7.16 0.71
CA GLU A 109 20.41 6.70 1.08
C GLU A 109 20.95 7.44 2.29
N ARG A 110 20.68 8.75 2.38
CA ARG A 110 21.05 9.54 3.55
C ARG A 110 20.26 9.15 4.81
N TRP A 111 18.99 8.78 4.63
CA TRP A 111 18.10 8.48 5.75
C TRP A 111 18.22 7.03 6.26
N LEU A 112 18.47 6.08 5.36
CA LEU A 112 18.45 4.64 5.64
C LEU A 112 19.83 3.98 5.55
N GLY A 113 20.84 4.71 5.06
CA GLY A 113 22.09 4.13 4.61
C GLY A 113 22.05 3.71 3.13
N PRO A 114 23.21 3.34 2.57
CA PRO A 114 23.36 3.06 1.14
C PRO A 114 22.41 1.94 0.69
N ALA A 115 21.91 2.07 -0.55
CA ALA A 115 21.10 1.01 -1.14
C ALA A 115 21.96 -0.27 -1.27
N PRO A 116 21.45 -1.43 -0.85
CA PRO A 116 22.15 -2.70 -1.08
C PRO A 116 22.22 -3.00 -2.58
N GLU A 117 23.29 -3.67 -3.01
CA GLU A 117 23.37 -4.23 -4.35
C GLU A 117 22.37 -5.39 -4.49
N ILE A 118 21.18 -5.09 -5.02
CA ILE A 118 20.13 -6.07 -5.28
C ILE A 118 19.56 -5.86 -6.68
N SER A 119 19.51 -6.92 -7.48
CA SER A 119 18.87 -6.86 -8.80
C SER A 119 17.35 -6.71 -8.64
N GLU A 120 16.66 -6.15 -9.65
CA GLU A 120 15.20 -6.10 -9.61
C GLU A 120 14.59 -7.51 -9.51
N ALA A 121 15.21 -8.51 -10.16
CA ALA A 121 14.75 -9.89 -10.14
C ALA A 121 14.82 -10.51 -8.73
N ASP A 122 15.92 -10.30 -8.01
CA ASP A 122 16.07 -10.76 -6.61
C ASP A 122 15.14 -10.01 -5.67
N ALA A 123 15.02 -8.70 -5.86
CA ALA A 123 14.11 -7.88 -5.08
C ALA A 123 12.64 -8.32 -5.26
N ARG A 124 12.25 -8.73 -6.47
CA ARG A 124 10.91 -9.26 -6.76
C ARG A 124 10.64 -10.59 -6.03
N VAL A 125 11.63 -11.47 -5.87
CA VAL A 125 11.47 -12.70 -5.06
C VAL A 125 11.11 -12.34 -3.62
N GLU A 126 11.82 -11.39 -3.03
CA GLU A 126 11.52 -10.93 -1.66
C GLU A 126 10.16 -10.22 -1.57
N LEU A 127 9.80 -9.40 -2.58
CA LEU A 127 8.50 -8.73 -2.61
C LEU A 127 7.33 -9.73 -2.70
N VAL A 128 7.43 -10.73 -3.57
CA VAL A 128 6.44 -11.81 -3.71
C VAL A 128 6.34 -12.63 -2.42
N ARG A 129 7.48 -12.97 -1.80
CA ARG A 129 7.49 -13.66 -0.50
C ARG A 129 6.79 -12.83 0.58
N SER A 130 7.06 -11.52 0.64
CA SER A 130 6.41 -10.62 1.61
C SER A 130 4.90 -10.52 1.39
N TYR A 131 4.45 -10.49 0.13
CA TYR A 131 3.02 -10.55 -0.17
C TYR A 131 2.39 -11.84 0.34
N LEU A 132 2.95 -13.01 0.01
CA LEU A 132 2.41 -14.30 0.44
C LEU A 132 2.41 -14.45 1.98
N ARG A 133 3.41 -13.92 2.67
CA ARG A 133 3.42 -13.88 4.15
C ARG A 133 2.26 -13.08 4.74
N GLY A 134 1.82 -12.02 4.07
CA GLY A 134 0.76 -11.13 4.58
C GLY A 134 -0.64 -11.50 4.08
N PHE A 135 -0.75 -12.01 2.85
CA PHE A 135 -2.02 -12.10 2.12
C PHE A 135 -2.20 -13.42 1.35
N GLY A 136 -1.30 -14.40 1.54
CA GLY A 136 -1.44 -15.74 0.96
C GLY A 136 -2.61 -16.53 1.57
N PRO A 137 -3.09 -17.59 0.90
CA PRO A 137 -2.77 -18.01 -0.47
C PRO A 137 -3.30 -17.03 -1.52
N ALA A 138 -2.61 -16.90 -2.66
CA ALA A 138 -3.01 -15.96 -3.70
C ALA A 138 -2.65 -16.40 -5.13
N SER A 139 -3.37 -15.84 -6.09
CA SER A 139 -3.09 -16.04 -7.51
C SER A 139 -1.97 -15.13 -8.01
N ARG A 140 -1.37 -15.48 -9.15
CA ARG A 140 -0.29 -14.69 -9.77
C ARG A 140 -0.78 -13.28 -10.15
N ALA A 141 -2.04 -13.17 -10.57
CA ALA A 141 -2.66 -11.91 -10.96
C ALA A 141 -2.85 -10.99 -9.75
N GLU A 142 -3.31 -11.53 -8.61
CA GLU A 142 -3.47 -10.77 -7.36
C GLU A 142 -2.14 -10.17 -6.89
N ILE A 143 -1.07 -10.98 -6.89
CA ILE A 143 0.29 -10.53 -6.52
C ILE A 143 0.77 -9.42 -7.46
N ALA A 144 0.58 -9.60 -8.78
CA ALA A 144 1.02 -8.64 -9.79
C ALA A 144 0.29 -7.31 -9.66
N ASP A 145 -1.04 -7.35 -9.49
CA ASP A 145 -1.88 -6.16 -9.34
C ASP A 145 -1.55 -5.41 -8.04
N TRP A 146 -1.40 -6.12 -6.92
CA TRP A 146 -0.92 -5.55 -5.67
C TRP A 146 0.47 -4.91 -5.82
N ALA A 147 1.46 -5.61 -6.35
CA ALA A 147 2.80 -5.05 -6.51
C ALA A 147 2.82 -3.89 -7.52
N GLY A 148 1.86 -3.88 -8.43
CA GLY A 148 1.85 -3.00 -9.58
C GLY A 148 2.94 -3.37 -10.59
N LEU A 149 3.10 -4.67 -10.83
CA LEU A 149 4.04 -5.26 -11.79
C LEU A 149 3.27 -5.90 -12.94
N GLY A 150 3.87 -6.00 -14.12
CA GLY A 150 3.38 -6.92 -15.14
C GLY A 150 3.42 -8.37 -14.64
N ILE A 151 2.44 -9.20 -15.02
CA ILE A 151 2.36 -10.61 -14.59
C ILE A 151 3.62 -11.41 -14.96
N GLY A 152 4.26 -11.08 -16.09
CA GLY A 152 5.51 -11.70 -16.54
C GLY A 152 6.72 -11.45 -15.62
N HIS A 153 6.62 -10.48 -14.70
CA HIS A 153 7.66 -10.22 -13.70
C HIS A 153 7.45 -10.99 -12.39
N VAL A 154 6.25 -11.54 -12.17
CA VAL A 154 5.91 -12.30 -10.96
C VAL A 154 6.21 -13.79 -11.12
N ALA A 155 5.95 -14.36 -12.31
CA ALA A 155 6.17 -15.79 -12.55
C ALA A 155 7.62 -16.26 -12.25
N PRO A 156 8.69 -15.57 -12.73
CA PRO A 156 10.06 -15.97 -12.41
C PRO A 156 10.40 -15.88 -10.91
N ALA A 157 9.75 -14.95 -10.20
CA ALA A 157 9.94 -14.81 -8.76
C ALA A 157 9.30 -15.98 -7.98
N LEU A 158 8.12 -16.44 -8.41
CA LEU A 158 7.43 -17.59 -7.83
C LEU A 158 8.18 -18.90 -8.05
N GLU A 159 8.80 -19.09 -9.23
CA GLU A 159 9.61 -20.29 -9.54
C GLU A 159 10.83 -20.46 -8.63
N ARG A 160 11.33 -19.36 -8.06
CA ARG A 160 12.46 -19.34 -7.12
C ARG A 160 12.04 -19.57 -5.66
N LEU A 161 10.75 -19.73 -5.39
CA LEU A 161 10.22 -19.98 -4.06
C LEU A 161 9.74 -21.43 -3.93
N GLN A 162 9.98 -22.03 -2.78
CA GLN A 162 9.27 -23.24 -2.39
C GLN A 162 7.84 -22.86 -2.00
N LEU A 163 6.85 -23.37 -2.72
CA LEU A 163 5.45 -22.98 -2.59
C LEU A 163 4.52 -24.19 -2.47
N ARG A 164 3.45 -24.03 -1.70
CA ARG A 164 2.27 -24.90 -1.72
C ARG A 164 1.31 -24.40 -2.80
N ARG A 165 0.61 -25.34 -3.42
CA ARG A 165 -0.39 -25.10 -4.44
C ARG A 165 -1.76 -25.48 -3.91
N PHE A 166 -2.72 -24.61 -4.15
CA PHE A 166 -4.12 -24.81 -3.83
C PHE A 166 -4.95 -24.55 -5.08
N ARG A 167 -6.20 -25.01 -5.01
CA ARG A 167 -7.19 -24.77 -6.05
C ARG A 167 -8.35 -24.01 -5.40
N ALA A 168 -8.65 -22.84 -5.92
CA ALA A 168 -9.84 -22.08 -5.54
C ALA A 168 -11.12 -22.78 -6.05
N GLU A 169 -12.28 -22.34 -5.55
CA GLU A 169 -13.58 -22.91 -5.92
C GLU A 169 -13.89 -22.76 -7.42
N ASP A 170 -13.43 -21.67 -8.03
CA ASP A 170 -13.53 -21.42 -9.48
C ASP A 170 -12.46 -22.17 -10.31
N GLY A 171 -11.58 -22.91 -9.64
CA GLY A 171 -10.50 -23.67 -10.24
C GLY A 171 -9.18 -22.91 -10.40
N GLU A 172 -9.09 -21.64 -10.00
CA GLU A 172 -7.84 -20.85 -10.08
C GLU A 172 -6.73 -21.46 -9.19
N GLU A 173 -5.49 -21.47 -9.71
CA GLU A 173 -4.32 -21.86 -8.92
C GLU A 173 -3.99 -20.74 -7.91
N LEU A 174 -3.98 -21.10 -6.63
CA LEU A 174 -3.46 -20.25 -5.57
C LEU A 174 -2.14 -20.80 -5.04
N LEU A 175 -1.24 -19.90 -4.69
CA LEU A 175 0.10 -20.20 -4.21
C LEU A 175 0.28 -19.63 -2.80
N ASP A 176 0.97 -20.37 -1.94
CA ASP A 176 1.35 -19.88 -0.62
C ASP A 176 2.67 -20.47 -0.13
N LEU A 177 3.22 -19.90 0.93
CA LEU A 177 4.42 -20.40 1.58
C LEU A 177 4.13 -21.70 2.36
N PRO A 178 5.08 -22.65 2.43
CA PRO A 178 4.88 -23.96 3.05
C PRO A 178 4.35 -23.92 4.48
N ARG A 179 4.72 -22.90 5.25
CA ARG A 179 4.38 -22.73 6.67
C ARG A 179 3.43 -21.55 6.93
N ALA A 180 2.77 -21.03 5.90
CA ALA A 180 1.75 -20.02 6.09
C ALA A 180 0.55 -20.62 6.86
N PRO A 181 0.01 -19.91 7.87
CA PRO A 181 -1.13 -20.38 8.64
C PRO A 181 -2.37 -20.43 7.77
N LEU A 182 -3.12 -21.53 7.86
CA LEU A 182 -4.45 -21.67 7.28
C LEU A 182 -5.40 -22.00 8.44
N PRO A 183 -6.09 -21.00 9.00
CA PRO A 183 -7.08 -21.22 10.05
C PRO A 183 -8.17 -22.19 9.57
N ASP A 184 -8.76 -22.91 10.52
CA ASP A 184 -9.96 -23.72 10.25
C ASP A 184 -11.07 -22.82 9.69
N PRO A 185 -11.87 -23.25 8.70
CA PRO A 185 -12.96 -22.43 8.15
C PRO A 185 -13.98 -21.99 9.21
N GLU A 186 -14.16 -22.74 10.30
CA GLU A 186 -15.04 -22.39 11.42
C GLU A 186 -14.36 -21.48 12.46
N THR A 187 -13.12 -21.03 12.21
CA THR A 187 -12.42 -20.08 13.08
C THR A 187 -13.22 -18.77 13.13
N PRO A 188 -13.70 -18.33 14.30
CA PRO A 188 -14.47 -17.10 14.38
C PRO A 188 -13.66 -15.89 13.92
N ALA A 189 -14.24 -15.05 13.08
CA ALA A 189 -13.67 -13.77 12.67
C ALA A 189 -14.35 -12.62 13.45
N PRO A 190 -13.83 -12.23 14.63
CA PRO A 190 -14.46 -11.22 15.46
C PRO A 190 -14.53 -9.85 14.76
N PRO A 191 -15.46 -8.97 15.16
CA PRO A 191 -15.54 -7.63 14.60
C PRO A 191 -14.22 -6.84 14.75
N ARG A 192 -13.86 -6.11 13.70
CA ARG A 192 -12.64 -5.28 13.64
C ARG A 192 -12.91 -3.97 12.92
N PHE A 193 -12.35 -2.88 13.42
CA PHE A 193 -12.34 -1.59 12.74
C PHE A 193 -11.10 -1.47 11.86
N LEU A 194 -11.32 -1.28 10.56
CA LEU A 194 -10.28 -1.04 9.58
C LEU A 194 -10.17 0.47 9.32
N PRO A 195 -8.96 1.06 9.41
CA PRO A 195 -8.75 2.45 9.02
C PRO A 195 -8.95 2.64 7.51
N THR A 196 -9.08 3.90 7.10
CA THR A 196 -9.02 4.26 5.69
C THR A 196 -7.73 3.73 5.05
N TRP A 197 -7.86 3.05 3.90
CA TRP A 197 -6.75 2.42 3.18
C TRP A 197 -6.08 1.25 3.91
N ASP A 198 -6.80 0.54 4.78
CA ASP A 198 -6.29 -0.68 5.38
C ASP A 198 -5.78 -1.68 4.32
N ALA A 199 -4.64 -2.30 4.61
CA ALA A 199 -3.95 -3.17 3.68
C ALA A 199 -4.76 -4.42 3.29
N THR A 200 -5.65 -4.89 4.17
CA THR A 200 -6.52 -6.05 3.88
C THR A 200 -7.47 -5.77 2.71
N LEU A 201 -8.00 -4.54 2.60
CA LEU A 201 -8.86 -4.12 1.49
C LEU A 201 -8.06 -3.77 0.23
N LEU A 202 -6.74 -3.57 0.39
CA LEU A 202 -5.78 -3.24 -0.67
C LEU A 202 -4.81 -4.38 -0.96
N ALA A 203 -5.14 -5.62 -0.57
CA ALA A 203 -4.41 -6.82 -0.95
C ALA A 203 -4.71 -7.24 -2.40
N HIS A 204 -5.75 -6.68 -3.03
CA HIS A 204 -6.20 -7.00 -4.38
C HIS A 204 -6.68 -8.46 -4.58
N ALA A 205 -7.02 -9.15 -3.48
CA ALA A 205 -7.59 -10.50 -3.50
C ALA A 205 -9.13 -10.49 -3.45
N ARG A 206 -9.80 -10.01 -4.51
CA ARG A 206 -11.26 -9.76 -4.53
C ARG A 206 -12.11 -11.01 -4.25
N ARG A 207 -11.63 -12.20 -4.66
CA ARG A 207 -12.31 -13.47 -4.44
C ARG A 207 -12.56 -13.78 -2.96
N THR A 208 -11.75 -13.22 -2.06
CA THR A 208 -11.90 -13.44 -0.60
C THR A 208 -13.16 -12.80 -0.04
N GLN A 209 -13.76 -11.85 -0.76
CA GLN A 209 -14.94 -11.09 -0.36
C GLN A 209 -14.85 -10.44 1.04
N ILE A 210 -13.64 -10.17 1.56
CA ILE A 210 -13.45 -9.30 2.73
C ILE A 210 -14.19 -7.99 2.52
N LEU A 211 -14.19 -7.46 1.30
CA LEU A 211 -15.16 -6.47 0.85
C LEU A 211 -16.15 -7.12 -0.13
N PRO A 212 -17.39 -7.42 0.30
CA PRO A 212 -18.40 -7.95 -0.60
C PRO A 212 -18.63 -7.02 -1.79
N GLU A 213 -18.77 -7.61 -2.98
CA GLU A 213 -18.77 -6.83 -4.23
C GLU A 213 -19.93 -5.82 -4.32
N ARG A 214 -21.09 -6.18 -3.75
CA ARG A 214 -22.26 -5.29 -3.64
C ARG A 214 -22.01 -4.02 -2.80
N HIS A 215 -21.02 -4.05 -1.91
CA HIS A 215 -20.66 -2.91 -1.05
C HIS A 215 -19.47 -2.13 -1.58
N ARG A 216 -18.72 -2.67 -2.55
CA ARG A 216 -17.50 -2.05 -3.08
C ARG A 216 -17.70 -0.60 -3.57
N PRO A 217 -18.78 -0.25 -4.29
CA PRO A 217 -19.02 1.14 -4.71
C PRO A 217 -19.28 2.12 -3.55
N ARG A 218 -19.66 1.63 -2.37
CA ARG A 218 -19.84 2.45 -1.15
C ARG A 218 -18.51 2.79 -0.48
N VAL A 219 -17.47 1.98 -0.72
CA VAL A 219 -16.14 2.11 -0.08
C VAL A 219 -15.10 2.71 -1.02
N PHE A 220 -15.09 2.30 -2.29
CA PHE A 220 -14.19 2.79 -3.33
C PHE A 220 -14.98 3.58 -4.37
N HIS A 221 -15.02 4.91 -4.21
CA HIS A 221 -15.75 5.78 -5.12
C HIS A 221 -14.82 6.34 -6.21
N THR A 222 -15.22 6.21 -7.48
CA THR A 222 -14.39 6.62 -8.62
C THR A 222 -14.30 8.13 -8.80
N LYS A 223 -15.27 8.90 -8.30
CA LYS A 223 -15.28 10.38 -8.41
C LYS A 223 -14.80 11.11 -7.15
N VAL A 224 -14.72 10.40 -6.03
CA VAL A 224 -14.27 10.96 -4.74
C VAL A 224 -13.25 9.97 -4.19
N PRO A 225 -11.94 10.20 -4.39
CA PRO A 225 -10.89 9.23 -4.06
C PRO A 225 -10.60 9.21 -2.56
N GLN A 226 -11.61 9.32 -1.71
CA GLN A 226 -11.50 9.07 -0.28
C GLN A 226 -12.18 7.74 -0.01
N SER A 227 -11.38 6.71 0.25
CA SER A 227 -11.92 5.57 0.96
C SER A 227 -12.33 5.96 2.36
N VAL A 228 -13.35 5.29 2.82
CA VAL A 228 -13.93 5.43 4.15
C VAL A 228 -13.33 4.36 5.05
N ALA A 229 -13.23 4.65 6.35
CA ALA A 229 -12.91 3.63 7.32
C ALA A 229 -14.10 2.66 7.45
N THR A 230 -13.82 1.37 7.53
CA THR A 230 -14.84 0.30 7.49
C THR A 230 -14.75 -0.59 8.70
N PHE A 231 -15.82 -1.29 9.05
CA PHE A 231 -15.77 -2.33 10.07
C PHE A 231 -16.17 -3.68 9.49
N LEU A 232 -15.55 -4.73 10.02
CA LEU A 232 -15.81 -6.11 9.68
C LEU A 232 -16.83 -6.71 10.64
N VAL A 233 -17.69 -7.58 10.11
CA VAL A 233 -18.49 -8.56 10.86
C VAL A 233 -18.23 -9.88 10.18
N ASP A 234 -17.77 -10.87 10.93
CA ASP A 234 -17.47 -12.20 10.41
C ASP A 234 -16.52 -12.17 9.20
N GLY A 235 -15.44 -11.39 9.33
CA GLY A 235 -14.42 -11.23 8.29
C GLY A 235 -14.81 -10.37 7.08
N ALA A 236 -16.07 -9.95 6.96
CA ALA A 236 -16.57 -9.17 5.83
C ALA A 236 -16.98 -7.74 6.21
N VAL A 237 -16.73 -6.78 5.33
CA VAL A 237 -17.12 -5.37 5.51
C VAL A 237 -18.64 -5.25 5.60
N ALA A 238 -19.11 -4.75 6.73
CA ALA A 238 -20.53 -4.60 7.05
C ALA A 238 -20.98 -3.14 7.17
N GLY A 239 -20.06 -2.18 7.11
CA GLY A 239 -20.38 -0.75 7.14
C GLY A 239 -19.16 0.14 7.31
N THR A 240 -19.43 1.43 7.47
CA THR A 240 -18.42 2.46 7.70
C THR A 240 -18.38 2.89 9.15
N TRP A 241 -17.28 3.49 9.57
CA TRP A 241 -17.18 4.13 10.88
C TRP A 241 -16.40 5.42 10.83
N ARG A 242 -16.58 6.25 11.87
CA ARG A 242 -15.77 7.44 12.12
C ARG A 242 -15.62 7.67 13.62
N TYR A 243 -14.51 8.28 14.03
CA TYR A 243 -14.33 8.75 15.39
C TYR A 243 -14.83 10.20 15.51
N ASP A 244 -15.75 10.48 16.43
CA ASP A 244 -16.38 11.80 16.59
C ASP A 244 -16.90 12.00 18.02
N LYS A 245 -16.47 13.08 18.69
CA LYS A 245 -16.81 13.41 20.09
C LYS A 245 -16.50 12.24 21.04
N ASP A 246 -15.25 11.78 21.01
CA ASP A 246 -14.68 10.73 21.87
C ASP A 246 -15.36 9.35 21.78
N ARG A 247 -15.98 9.05 20.63
CA ARG A 247 -16.65 7.78 20.37
C ARG A 247 -16.56 7.37 18.92
N VAL A 248 -16.61 6.06 18.71
CA VAL A 248 -16.78 5.46 17.38
C VAL A 248 -18.25 5.53 16.99
N ARG A 249 -18.53 6.03 15.78
CA ARG A 249 -19.85 6.07 15.17
C ARG A 249 -19.91 5.07 14.04
N LEU A 250 -20.90 4.18 14.10
CA LEU A 250 -21.13 3.13 13.11
C LEU A 250 -22.20 3.56 12.10
N GLU A 251 -21.96 3.24 10.84
CA GLU A 251 -22.90 3.40 9.72
C GLU A 251 -23.02 2.05 9.00
N PRO A 252 -23.86 1.12 9.49
CA PRO A 252 -24.04 -0.20 8.90
C PRO A 252 -24.68 -0.14 7.52
N PHE A 253 -24.26 -1.02 6.61
CA PHE A 253 -24.86 -1.15 5.29
C PHE A 253 -26.17 -1.93 5.27
N GLU A 254 -26.36 -2.77 6.29
CA GLU A 254 -27.50 -3.65 6.50
C GLU A 254 -27.86 -3.69 8.01
N ARG A 255 -29.01 -4.28 8.36
CA ARG A 255 -29.44 -4.36 9.76
C ARG A 255 -28.57 -5.34 10.55
N LEU A 256 -27.96 -4.86 11.63
CA LEU A 256 -27.16 -5.69 12.54
C LEU A 256 -28.04 -6.38 13.59
N THR A 257 -27.67 -7.60 13.97
CA THR A 257 -28.26 -8.29 15.13
C THR A 257 -27.84 -7.60 16.43
N ARG A 258 -28.57 -7.86 17.52
CA ARG A 258 -28.21 -7.34 18.85
C ARG A 258 -26.84 -7.86 19.31
N ALA A 259 -26.55 -9.14 19.09
CA ALA A 259 -25.28 -9.74 19.45
C ALA A 259 -24.11 -9.10 18.69
N THR A 260 -24.24 -8.93 17.37
CA THR A 260 -23.23 -8.27 16.53
C THR A 260 -22.99 -6.83 16.98
N ARG A 261 -24.05 -6.09 17.31
CA ARG A 261 -23.93 -4.71 17.79
C ARG A 261 -23.16 -4.63 19.10
N ASN A 262 -23.48 -5.49 20.07
CA ASN A 262 -22.75 -5.52 21.34
C ASN A 262 -21.25 -5.80 21.14
N ALA A 263 -20.90 -6.77 20.29
CA ALA A 263 -19.50 -7.09 20.00
C ALA A 263 -18.74 -5.94 19.29
N LEU A 264 -19.43 -5.18 18.43
CA LEU A 264 -18.88 -3.97 17.82
C LEU A 264 -18.70 -2.85 18.84
N ASP A 265 -19.62 -2.69 19.79
CA ASP A 265 -19.54 -1.69 20.85
C ASP A 265 -18.33 -1.98 21.77
N GLU A 266 -18.08 -3.24 22.13
CA GLU A 266 -16.88 -3.64 22.89
C GLU A 266 -15.57 -3.38 22.14
N GLU A 267 -15.51 -3.66 20.84
CA GLU A 267 -14.36 -3.32 20.01
C GLU A 267 -14.18 -1.80 19.86
N ALA A 268 -15.28 -1.06 19.82
CA ALA A 268 -15.28 0.40 19.69
C ALA A 268 -14.72 1.07 20.96
N GLU A 269 -15.01 0.52 22.13
CA GLU A 269 -14.43 0.97 23.41
C GLU A 269 -12.91 0.79 23.40
N ARG A 270 -12.40 -0.39 23.00
CA ARG A 270 -10.96 -0.63 22.85
C ARG A 270 -10.30 0.32 21.86
N LEU A 271 -10.94 0.56 20.72
CA LEU A 271 -10.42 1.52 19.73
C LEU A 271 -10.42 2.95 20.27
N ALA A 272 -11.44 3.34 21.04
CA ALA A 272 -11.53 4.68 21.60
C ALA A 272 -10.41 4.97 22.61
N GLU A 273 -9.86 3.96 23.29
CA GLU A 273 -8.67 4.11 24.15
C GLU A 273 -7.43 4.54 23.38
N LEU A 274 -7.26 4.14 22.11
CA LEU A 274 -6.14 4.57 21.26
C LEU A 274 -6.22 6.06 20.88
N HIS A 275 -7.41 6.63 20.92
CA HIS A 275 -7.66 8.03 20.57
C HIS A 275 -7.58 8.99 21.76
N ARG A 276 -7.47 8.48 22.99
CA ARG A 276 -7.28 9.24 24.22
C ARG A 276 -5.80 9.44 24.50
#